data_AF-A0A929ZE93-F1
#
_entry.id   AF-A0A929ZE93-F1
#
_cell.length_a   1.000
_cell.length_b   1.000
_cell.length_c   1.000
_cell.angle_alpha   90.00
_cell.angle_beta   90.00
_cell.angle_gamma   90.00
#
_symmetry.space_group_name_H-M   'P 1'
#
loop_
_entity.id
_entity.type
_entity.pdbx_description
1 polymer ?
#
loop_
_entity_poly.entity_id
_entity_poly.type
_entity_poly.pdbx_seq_one_letter_code
_entity_poly.pdbx_strand_id
1 'polypeptide(L)'
;MAKKIKFPLEFSNGVKVRTLEELQEYADVESILRYYHNGKLQTWLDARDYNDIVSQILSIDTYDTSYVNTLCNILGIKYENLDIEVHEIQKNEEKLKRLRRLTSDENILVNVENIVFNQQELDELVIQKPELIYLCADENQIYTINKKIKNIRYIGIFGKPSIQVEAENLRELFELEIKFKDVILPEHLQKGLRAEIEYKGADLDIDVNIINAEKLHKIVQSKFLDFIYDSECRTRNLKDKVNSIILSSNIDLRVRTNK
;
A
#
# COMPACT_ATOMS: atom_id res chain seq x y z
N MET A 1 32.40 -25.30 -20.41
CA MET A 1 31.80 -25.37 -19.07
C MET A 1 31.97 -24.01 -18.41
N ALA A 2 30.88 -23.28 -18.15
CA ALA A 2 30.95 -21.97 -17.52
C ALA A 2 31.39 -22.12 -16.05
N LYS A 3 32.22 -21.21 -15.54
CA LYS A 3 32.64 -21.21 -14.13
C LYS A 3 31.41 -20.96 -13.25
N LYS A 4 31.03 -21.92 -12.40
CA LYS A 4 30.00 -21.74 -11.37
C LYS A 4 30.48 -20.65 -10.39
N ILE A 5 29.78 -19.51 -10.33
CA ILE A 5 30.13 -18.41 -9.44
C ILE A 5 29.55 -18.71 -8.05
N LYS A 6 30.41 -18.92 -7.05
CA LYS A 6 30.00 -19.11 -5.66
C LYS A 6 29.77 -17.75 -5.00
N PHE A 7 28.50 -17.36 -4.84
CA PHE A 7 28.10 -16.14 -4.12
C PHE A 7 27.55 -16.47 -2.72
N PRO A 8 27.57 -15.54 -1.75
CA PRO A 8 26.92 -15.71 -0.45
C PRO A 8 25.41 -15.39 -0.48
N LEU A 9 24.63 -16.00 0.41
CA LEU A 9 23.25 -15.58 0.71
C LEU A 9 23.27 -14.66 1.92
N GLU A 10 22.48 -13.58 1.88
CA GLU A 10 22.36 -12.62 2.97
C GLU A 10 20.98 -12.77 3.62
N PHE A 11 20.95 -12.87 4.94
CA PHE A 11 19.75 -13.09 5.74
C PHE A 11 19.38 -11.86 6.56
N SER A 12 18.22 -11.88 7.21
CA SER A 12 17.62 -10.71 7.89
C SER A 12 18.48 -10.14 9.02
N ASN A 13 19.35 -10.98 9.60
CA ASN A 13 20.36 -10.63 10.59
C ASN A 13 21.63 -9.98 9.98
N GLY A 14 21.67 -9.74 8.66
CA GLY A 14 22.84 -9.22 7.94
C GLY A 14 23.97 -10.24 7.76
N VAL A 15 23.76 -11.50 8.14
CA VAL A 15 24.78 -12.56 8.04
C VAL A 15 24.85 -13.04 6.59
N LYS A 16 26.09 -13.12 6.08
CA LYS A 16 26.40 -13.60 4.73
C LYS A 16 26.88 -15.03 4.78
N VAL A 17 25.95 -15.94 4.49
CA VAL A 17 26.12 -17.38 4.51
C VAL A 17 26.80 -17.88 3.24
N ARG A 18 27.83 -18.69 3.40
CA ARG A 18 28.66 -19.30 2.36
C ARG A 18 28.66 -20.82 2.41
N THR A 19 28.33 -21.45 3.53
CA THR A 19 28.25 -22.91 3.66
C THR A 19 26.86 -23.38 4.07
N LEU A 20 26.58 -24.68 3.94
CA LEU A 20 25.29 -25.25 4.32
C LEU A 20 25.09 -25.21 5.84
N GLU A 21 26.17 -25.36 6.61
CA GLU A 21 26.14 -25.29 8.08
C GLU A 21 25.78 -23.88 8.54
N GLU A 22 26.38 -22.86 7.94
CA GLU A 22 26.02 -21.45 8.19
C GLU A 22 24.57 -21.17 7.77
N LEU A 23 24.06 -21.84 6.73
CA LEU A 23 22.66 -21.73 6.33
C LEU A 23 21.75 -22.34 7.41
N GLN A 24 22.12 -23.49 7.96
CA GLN A 24 21.36 -24.16 9.02
C GLN A 24 21.30 -23.37 10.32
N GLU A 25 22.33 -22.57 10.61
CA GLU A 25 22.45 -21.81 11.85
C GLU A 25 21.83 -20.41 11.77
N TYR A 26 21.97 -19.72 10.64
CA TYR A 26 21.64 -18.29 10.53
C TYR A 26 20.43 -17.98 9.64
N ALA A 27 19.87 -18.97 8.94
CA ALA A 27 18.80 -18.71 8.00
C ALA A 27 17.45 -18.48 8.68
N ASP A 28 16.78 -17.39 8.28
CA ASP A 28 15.38 -17.14 8.57
C ASP A 28 14.48 -17.71 7.45
N VAL A 29 13.30 -18.22 7.83
CA VAL A 29 12.35 -18.87 6.93
C VAL A 29 11.92 -17.95 5.78
N GLU A 30 11.70 -16.67 6.07
CA GLU A 30 11.29 -15.66 5.09
C GLU A 30 12.32 -15.53 3.95
N SER A 31 13.59 -15.33 4.29
CA SER A 31 14.67 -15.23 3.31
C SER A 31 14.88 -16.52 2.54
N ILE A 32 14.75 -17.68 3.17
CA ILE A 32 14.82 -18.98 2.48
C ILE A 32 13.74 -19.09 1.43
N LEU A 33 12.49 -18.77 1.79
CA LEU A 33 11.36 -18.85 0.86
C LEU A 33 11.52 -17.88 -0.29
N ARG A 34 11.94 -16.64 0.00
CA ARG A 34 12.30 -15.66 -1.02
C ARG A 34 13.35 -16.20 -1.99
N TYR A 35 14.40 -16.86 -1.49
CA TYR A 35 15.47 -17.44 -2.31
C TYR A 35 15.05 -18.71 -3.05
N TYR A 36 14.12 -19.49 -2.50
CA TYR A 36 13.54 -20.65 -3.15
C TYR A 36 12.70 -20.21 -4.37
N HIS A 37 11.76 -19.27 -4.18
CA HIS A 37 10.84 -18.81 -5.24
C HIS A 37 11.54 -18.05 -6.38
N ASN A 38 12.66 -17.38 -6.10
CA ASN A 38 13.44 -16.68 -7.13
C ASN A 38 14.56 -17.54 -7.76
N GLY A 39 14.68 -18.82 -7.39
CA GLY A 39 15.69 -19.75 -7.92
C GLY A 39 17.13 -19.49 -7.47
N LYS A 40 17.37 -18.47 -6.62
CA LYS A 40 18.70 -18.14 -6.10
C LYS A 40 19.20 -19.20 -5.13
N LEU A 41 18.31 -19.80 -4.32
CA LEU A 41 18.64 -20.92 -3.43
C LEU A 41 19.12 -22.13 -4.24
N GLN A 42 18.37 -22.48 -5.29
CA GLN A 42 18.74 -23.57 -6.21
C GLN A 42 20.12 -23.30 -6.84
N THR A 43 20.33 -22.10 -7.39
CA THR A 43 21.60 -21.72 -8.01
C THR A 43 22.75 -21.75 -7.00
N TRP A 44 22.50 -21.33 -5.77
CA TRP A 44 23.49 -21.31 -4.69
C TRP A 44 23.91 -22.71 -4.24
N LEU A 45 22.95 -23.65 -4.19
CA LEU A 45 23.17 -25.06 -3.87
C LEU A 45 23.90 -25.78 -5.01
N ASP A 46 23.48 -25.58 -6.26
CA ASP A 46 24.13 -26.15 -7.44
C ASP A 46 25.56 -25.62 -7.62
N ALA A 47 25.81 -24.34 -7.32
CA ALA A 47 27.16 -23.76 -7.33
C ALA A 47 28.15 -24.46 -6.36
N ARG A 48 27.63 -25.22 -5.40
CA ARG A 48 28.39 -25.95 -4.35
C ARG A 48 28.24 -27.48 -4.47
N ASP A 49 27.64 -27.95 -5.55
CA ASP A 49 27.44 -29.37 -5.86
C ASP A 49 26.57 -30.13 -4.85
N TYR A 50 25.66 -29.42 -4.16
CA TYR A 50 24.61 -30.02 -3.33
C TYR A 50 23.45 -30.57 -4.16
N ASN A 51 23.76 -31.41 -5.16
CA ASN A 51 22.81 -31.88 -6.17
C ASN A 51 21.66 -32.71 -5.58
N ASP A 52 21.93 -33.44 -4.50
CA ASP A 52 20.91 -34.24 -3.80
C ASP A 52 19.86 -33.35 -3.13
N ILE A 53 20.29 -32.23 -2.53
CA ILE A 53 19.40 -31.23 -1.91
C ILE A 53 18.62 -30.50 -3.01
N VAL A 54 19.27 -30.10 -4.10
CA VAL A 54 18.60 -29.47 -5.25
C VAL A 54 17.49 -30.36 -5.81
N SER A 55 17.75 -31.65 -5.98
CA SER A 55 16.76 -32.60 -6.50
C SER A 55 15.56 -32.74 -5.58
N GLN A 56 15.80 -32.81 -4.27
CA GLN A 56 14.72 -32.86 -3.26
C GLN A 56 13.90 -31.57 -3.27
N ILE A 57 14.55 -30.41 -3.31
CA ILE A 57 13.89 -29.10 -3.36
C ILE A 57 13.03 -28.92 -4.62
N LEU A 58 13.48 -29.42 -5.78
CA LEU A 58 12.70 -29.40 -7.03
C LEU A 58 11.49 -30.35 -7.02
N SER A 59 11.51 -31.37 -6.16
CA SER A 59 10.43 -32.34 -6.01
C SER A 59 9.36 -31.90 -5.00
N ILE A 60 9.55 -30.74 -4.35
CA ILE A 60 8.59 -30.20 -3.39
C ILE A 60 7.30 -29.81 -4.11
N ASP A 61 6.18 -30.37 -3.66
CA ASP A 61 4.87 -29.91 -4.08
C ASP A 61 4.55 -28.57 -3.38
N THR A 62 4.62 -27.48 -4.14
CA THR A 62 4.32 -26.13 -3.63
C THR A 62 2.84 -25.90 -3.35
N TYR A 63 1.96 -26.83 -3.72
CA TYR A 63 0.53 -26.79 -3.39
C TYR A 63 0.21 -27.41 -2.02
N ASP A 64 1.17 -28.10 -1.40
CA ASP A 64 1.04 -28.63 -0.04
C ASP A 64 1.23 -27.50 0.98
N THR A 65 0.30 -27.35 1.93
CA THR A 65 0.38 -26.33 3.00
C THR A 65 1.56 -26.55 3.96
N SER A 66 2.19 -27.73 3.91
CA SER A 66 3.36 -28.10 4.71
C SER A 66 4.68 -28.00 3.94
N TYR A 67 4.68 -27.52 2.68
CA TYR A 67 5.88 -27.51 1.83
C TYR A 67 7.05 -26.72 2.44
N VAL A 68 6.77 -25.69 3.22
CA VAL A 68 7.80 -24.90 3.94
C VAL A 68 8.52 -25.76 4.97
N ASN A 69 7.78 -26.60 5.70
CA ASN A 69 8.36 -27.53 6.66
C ASN A 69 9.23 -28.55 5.95
N THR A 70 8.74 -29.07 4.82
CA THR A 70 9.49 -29.97 3.94
C THR A 70 10.76 -29.32 3.42
N LEU A 71 10.71 -28.07 2.97
CA LEU A 71 11.86 -27.29 2.51
C LEU A 71 12.91 -27.09 3.63
N CYS A 72 12.48 -26.66 4.82
CA CYS A 72 13.36 -26.49 5.98
C CYS A 72 13.99 -27.81 6.42
N ASN A 73 13.22 -28.90 6.41
CA ASN A 73 13.69 -30.25 6.72
C ASN A 73 14.75 -30.72 5.71
N ILE A 74 14.52 -30.52 4.41
CA ILE A 74 15.48 -30.86 3.34
C ILE A 74 16.78 -30.07 3.51
N LEU A 75 16.70 -28.80 3.91
CA LEU A 75 17.86 -27.95 4.18
C LEU A 75 18.56 -28.28 5.51
N GLY A 76 17.96 -29.13 6.36
CA GLY A 76 18.51 -29.53 7.67
C GLY A 76 18.41 -28.44 8.74
N ILE A 77 17.48 -27.51 8.59
CA ILE A 77 17.34 -26.35 9.46
C ILE A 77 16.50 -26.76 10.67
N LYS A 78 17.11 -26.72 11.86
CA LYS A 78 16.43 -27.02 13.11
C LYS A 78 15.67 -25.79 13.58
N TYR A 79 14.38 -25.75 13.28
CA TYR A 79 13.46 -24.72 13.78
C TYR A 79 12.58 -25.30 14.89
N GLU A 80 12.65 -24.73 16.08
CA GLU A 80 11.71 -25.01 17.17
C GLU A 80 10.54 -24.00 17.08
N ASN A 81 9.30 -24.50 17.11
CA ASN A 81 8.01 -23.80 16.91
C ASN A 81 7.49 -23.80 15.46
N LEU A 82 6.82 -24.90 15.10
CA LEU A 82 6.02 -25.04 13.88
C LEU A 82 4.56 -24.56 14.03
N ASP A 83 4.28 -23.68 15.01
CA ASP A 83 2.92 -23.17 15.28
C ASP A 83 2.74 -21.67 14.94
N ILE A 84 3.73 -21.01 14.32
CA ILE A 84 3.62 -19.60 13.91
C ILE A 84 4.01 -19.45 12.42
N GLU A 85 3.05 -18.97 11.63
CA GLU A 85 3.21 -18.18 10.38
C GLU A 85 3.73 -18.81 9.08
N VAL A 86 3.81 -20.13 8.93
CA VAL A 86 4.04 -20.73 7.58
C VAL A 86 2.94 -20.35 6.58
N HIS A 87 1.68 -20.31 7.05
CA HIS A 87 0.53 -19.91 6.23
C HIS A 87 0.59 -18.44 5.81
N GLU A 88 0.98 -17.53 6.71
CA GLU A 88 1.06 -16.10 6.39
C GLU A 88 2.20 -15.79 5.42
N ILE A 89 3.36 -16.45 5.56
CA ILE A 89 4.46 -16.29 4.61
C ILE A 89 4.08 -16.85 3.24
N GLN A 90 3.44 -18.04 3.17
CA GLN A 90 2.95 -18.59 1.92
C GLN A 90 1.90 -17.68 1.25
N LYS A 91 0.94 -17.17 2.03
CA LYS A 91 -0.08 -16.22 1.56
C LYS A 91 0.57 -14.95 1.05
N ASN A 92 1.59 -14.43 1.72
CA ASN A 92 2.30 -13.22 1.31
C ASN A 92 3.11 -13.44 0.01
N GLU A 93 3.76 -14.59 -0.14
CA GLU A 93 4.50 -14.97 -1.36
C GLU A 93 3.56 -15.20 -2.56
N GLU A 94 2.43 -15.88 -2.36
CA GLU A 94 1.41 -16.04 -3.41
C GLU A 94 0.84 -14.69 -3.86
N LYS A 95 0.62 -13.80 -2.89
CA LYS A 95 0.15 -12.43 -3.11
C LYS A 95 1.19 -11.59 -3.85
N LEU A 96 2.48 -11.68 -3.48
CA LEU A 96 3.61 -11.08 -4.18
C LEU A 96 3.71 -11.59 -5.62
N LYS A 97 3.57 -12.90 -5.85
CA LYS A 97 3.58 -13.51 -7.17
C LYS A 97 2.43 -13.02 -8.03
N ARG A 98 1.23 -12.87 -7.46
CA ARG A 98 0.07 -12.28 -8.14
C ARG A 98 0.31 -10.81 -8.46
N LEU A 99 0.88 -10.03 -7.54
CA LEU A 99 1.23 -8.63 -7.76
C LEU A 99 2.28 -8.43 -8.85
N ARG A 100 3.34 -9.25 -8.88
CA ARG A 100 4.38 -9.19 -9.92
C ARG A 100 3.86 -9.50 -11.33
N ARG A 101 2.72 -10.19 -11.45
CA ARG A 101 2.03 -10.38 -12.74
C ARG A 101 1.25 -9.14 -13.19
N LEU A 102 0.84 -8.30 -12.24
CA LEU A 102 0.02 -7.11 -12.47
C LEU A 102 0.85 -5.83 -12.57
N THR A 103 1.96 -5.75 -11.83
CA THR A 103 2.83 -4.56 -11.78
C THR A 103 4.28 -4.90 -11.48
N SER A 104 5.17 -4.01 -11.91
CA SER A 104 6.59 -4.00 -11.55
C SER A 104 6.95 -2.74 -10.72
N ASP A 105 5.95 -2.00 -10.23
CA ASP A 105 6.16 -0.82 -9.40
C ASP A 105 6.56 -1.21 -7.97
N GLU A 106 7.81 -0.95 -7.62
CA GLU A 106 8.38 -1.25 -6.31
C GLU A 106 7.62 -0.55 -5.16
N ASN A 107 7.00 0.61 -5.38
CA ASN A 107 6.22 1.29 -4.34
C ASN A 107 4.96 0.51 -3.94
N ILE A 108 4.41 -0.29 -4.86
CA ILE A 108 3.26 -1.16 -4.60
C ILE A 108 3.76 -2.49 -4.00
N LEU A 109 4.89 -3.01 -4.50
CA LEU A 109 5.47 -4.27 -4.01
C LEU A 109 6.02 -4.16 -2.57
N VAL A 110 6.46 -3.00 -2.12
CA VAL A 110 6.84 -2.80 -0.70
C VAL A 110 5.61 -2.82 0.23
N ASN A 111 4.42 -2.52 -0.30
CA ASN A 111 3.19 -2.41 0.47
C ASN A 111 2.28 -3.66 0.35
N VAL A 112 2.82 -4.84 0.00
CA VAL A 112 2.03 -6.06 -0.26
C VAL A 112 1.11 -6.44 0.88
N GLU A 113 1.57 -6.32 2.12
CA GLU A 113 0.80 -6.67 3.31
C GLU A 113 -0.50 -5.86 3.40
N ASN A 114 -0.45 -4.59 2.96
CA ASN A 114 -1.57 -3.66 2.98
C ASN A 114 -2.48 -3.77 1.76
N ILE A 115 -2.16 -4.61 0.76
CA ILE A 115 -3.00 -4.82 -0.43
C ILE A 115 -4.07 -5.86 -0.13
N VAL A 116 -5.28 -5.73 -0.66
CA VAL A 116 -6.32 -6.75 -0.51
C VAL A 116 -6.95 -7.06 -1.85
N PHE A 117 -7.14 -8.35 -2.13
CA PHE A 117 -7.72 -8.84 -3.38
C PHE A 117 -9.18 -9.24 -3.26
N ASN A 118 -9.70 -9.46 -2.05
CA ASN A 118 -11.09 -9.87 -1.78
C ASN A 118 -11.59 -9.30 -0.44
N GLN A 119 -12.89 -9.45 -0.15
CA GLN A 119 -13.50 -8.98 1.10
C GLN A 119 -12.93 -9.69 2.34
N GLN A 120 -12.63 -10.99 2.24
CA GLN A 120 -12.10 -11.75 3.38
C GLN A 120 -10.73 -11.21 3.82
N GLU A 121 -9.83 -10.95 2.87
CA GLU A 121 -8.53 -10.32 3.15
C GLU A 121 -8.68 -8.94 3.75
N LEU A 122 -9.69 -8.17 3.31
CA LEU A 122 -10.02 -6.87 3.91
C LEU A 122 -10.46 -7.02 5.37
N ASP A 123 -11.38 -7.94 5.67
CA ASP A 123 -11.90 -8.13 7.01
C ASP A 123 -10.80 -8.58 8.00
N GLU A 124 -9.88 -9.43 7.54
CA GLU A 124 -8.71 -9.86 8.31
C GLU A 124 -7.72 -8.71 8.54
N LEU A 125 -7.39 -7.96 7.49
CA LEU A 125 -6.41 -6.87 7.56
C LEU A 125 -6.89 -5.72 8.45
N VAL A 126 -8.18 -5.41 8.41
CA VAL A 126 -8.74 -4.30 9.18
C VAL A 126 -8.70 -4.57 10.70
N ILE A 127 -8.65 -5.83 11.15
CA ILE A 127 -8.47 -6.19 12.58
C ILE A 127 -7.12 -5.68 13.09
N GLN A 128 -6.09 -5.67 12.23
CA GLN A 128 -4.74 -5.20 12.56
C GLN A 128 -4.64 -3.67 12.67
N LYS A 129 -5.73 -2.94 12.36
CA LYS A 129 -5.83 -1.47 12.40
C LYS A 129 -4.72 -0.74 11.61
N PRO A 130 -4.50 -1.09 10.33
CA PRO A 130 -3.53 -0.38 9.51
C PRO A 130 -4.01 1.04 9.19
N GLU A 131 -3.08 1.97 9.02
CA GLU A 131 -3.40 3.35 8.59
C GLU A 131 -3.69 3.46 7.08
N LEU A 132 -3.35 2.42 6.32
CA LEU A 132 -3.39 2.40 4.86
C LEU A 132 -3.72 1.00 4.33
N ILE A 133 -4.70 0.91 3.43
CA ILE A 133 -5.13 -0.31 2.75
C ILE A 133 -5.27 -0.01 1.25
N TYR A 134 -4.74 -0.90 0.43
CA TYR A 134 -4.86 -0.84 -1.03
C TYR A 134 -5.90 -1.85 -1.52
N LEU A 135 -6.90 -1.40 -2.26
CA LEU A 135 -7.99 -2.20 -2.78
C LEU A 135 -7.71 -2.55 -4.25
N CYS A 136 -7.58 -3.84 -4.58
CA CYS A 136 -7.43 -4.28 -5.96
C CYS A 136 -8.76 -4.17 -6.71
N ALA A 137 -8.76 -3.51 -7.88
CA ALA A 137 -9.92 -3.54 -8.76
C ALA A 137 -10.04 -4.91 -9.45
N ASP A 138 -11.23 -5.49 -9.40
CA ASP A 138 -11.65 -6.67 -10.18
C ASP A 138 -13.07 -6.40 -10.70
N GLU A 139 -13.39 -6.87 -11.90
CA GLU A 139 -14.57 -6.47 -12.68
C GLU A 139 -15.91 -6.76 -11.97
N ASN A 140 -15.92 -7.69 -11.01
CA ASN A 140 -17.13 -8.11 -10.30
C ASN A 140 -17.05 -7.99 -8.78
N GLN A 141 -16.14 -7.14 -8.26
CA GLN A 141 -15.91 -7.07 -6.83
C GLN A 141 -16.34 -5.73 -6.21
N ILE A 142 -17.06 -5.84 -5.09
CA ILE A 142 -17.49 -4.71 -4.26
C ILE A 142 -16.96 -4.95 -2.84
N TYR A 143 -16.17 -4.01 -2.33
CA TYR A 143 -15.69 -4.07 -0.95
C TYR A 143 -16.66 -3.39 0.01
N THR A 144 -17.05 -4.08 1.06
CA THR A 144 -17.86 -3.51 2.15
C THR A 144 -16.95 -2.91 3.21
N ILE A 145 -17.02 -1.59 3.39
CA ILE A 145 -16.20 -0.85 4.34
C ILE A 145 -16.97 -0.66 5.64
N ASN A 146 -16.40 -1.15 6.74
CA ASN A 146 -16.99 -1.02 8.06
C ASN A 146 -16.60 0.33 8.70
N LYS A 147 -17.55 1.26 8.76
CA LYS A 147 -17.34 2.61 9.34
C LYS A 147 -16.97 2.62 10.83
N LYS A 148 -17.16 1.51 11.57
CA LYS A 148 -16.77 1.42 12.98
C LYS A 148 -15.26 1.52 13.16
N ILE A 149 -14.50 1.25 12.10
CA ILE A 149 -13.04 1.17 12.13
C ILE A 149 -12.50 2.45 11.50
N LYS A 150 -11.97 3.32 12.37
CA LYS A 150 -11.61 4.71 12.09
C LYS A 150 -10.15 4.86 11.66
N ASN A 151 -9.80 6.00 11.08
CA ASN A 151 -8.43 6.38 10.71
C ASN A 151 -7.75 5.41 9.72
N ILE A 152 -8.49 4.99 8.70
CA ILE A 152 -7.98 4.12 7.62
C ILE A 152 -8.08 4.86 6.29
N ARG A 153 -6.99 4.81 5.52
CA ARG A 153 -6.95 5.28 4.13
C ARG A 153 -7.08 4.11 3.18
N TYR A 154 -8.04 4.16 2.28
CA TYR A 154 -8.28 3.16 1.25
C TYR A 154 -7.89 3.73 -0.11
N ILE A 155 -7.04 3.04 -0.85
CA ILE A 155 -6.56 3.45 -2.18
C ILE A 155 -6.84 2.35 -3.20
N GLY A 156 -7.59 2.66 -4.25
CA GLY A 156 -7.81 1.75 -5.37
C GLY A 156 -6.55 1.59 -6.23
N ILE A 157 -6.22 0.35 -6.59
CA ILE A 157 -5.12 0.01 -7.51
C ILE A 157 -5.61 -0.94 -8.60
N PHE A 158 -4.92 -0.95 -9.74
CA PHE A 158 -5.26 -1.75 -10.94
C PHE A 158 -6.64 -1.44 -11.54
N GLY A 159 -7.17 -0.25 -11.27
CA GLY A 159 -8.49 0.20 -11.70
C GLY A 159 -9.17 0.98 -10.58
N LYS A 160 -10.49 1.16 -10.67
CA LYS A 160 -11.27 1.80 -9.61
C LYS A 160 -12.20 0.75 -8.97
N PRO A 161 -11.85 0.16 -7.82
CA PRO A 161 -12.71 -0.82 -7.16
C PRO A 161 -13.99 -0.17 -6.66
N SER A 162 -15.09 -0.92 -6.73
CA SER A 162 -16.37 -0.48 -6.18
C SER A 162 -16.40 -0.72 -4.67
N ILE A 163 -16.95 0.24 -3.92
CA ILE A 163 -17.09 0.13 -2.47
C ILE A 163 -18.53 0.35 -2.01
N GLN A 164 -18.90 -0.32 -0.93
CA GLN A 164 -20.16 -0.15 -0.22
C GLN A 164 -19.86 0.25 1.23
N VAL A 165 -20.53 1.29 1.72
CA VAL A 165 -20.36 1.76 3.10
C VAL A 165 -21.68 2.30 3.62
N GLU A 166 -22.04 1.86 4.83
CA GLU A 166 -23.25 2.29 5.54
C GLU A 166 -23.08 3.67 6.19
N ALA A 167 -22.71 4.67 5.39
CA ALA A 167 -22.64 6.07 5.82
C ALA A 167 -23.77 6.88 5.21
N GLU A 168 -24.33 7.81 5.99
CA GLU A 168 -25.39 8.71 5.51
C GLU A 168 -24.85 9.74 4.52
N ASN A 169 -23.62 10.21 4.76
CA ASN A 169 -22.98 11.24 3.95
C ASN A 169 -21.45 11.16 4.07
N LEU A 170 -20.75 11.87 3.17
CA LEU A 170 -19.29 11.94 3.19
C LEU A 170 -18.72 12.62 4.44
N ARG A 171 -19.49 13.45 5.14
CA ARG A 171 -19.03 14.13 6.36
C ARG A 171 -18.84 13.14 7.51
N GLU A 172 -19.76 12.21 7.67
CA GLU A 172 -19.64 11.15 8.68
C GLU A 172 -18.31 10.39 8.52
N LEU A 173 -17.99 9.99 7.29
CA LEU A 173 -16.74 9.28 7.01
C LEU A 173 -15.49 10.14 7.24
N PHE A 174 -15.57 11.45 6.95
CA PHE A 174 -14.49 12.39 7.24
C PHE A 174 -14.23 12.55 8.75
N GLU A 175 -15.28 12.67 9.56
CA GLU A 175 -15.17 12.73 11.02
C GLU A 175 -14.61 11.44 11.64
N LEU A 176 -14.80 10.32 10.95
CA LEU A 176 -14.21 9.02 11.30
C LEU A 176 -12.78 8.85 10.75
N GLU A 177 -12.22 9.87 10.10
CA GLU A 177 -10.91 9.85 9.44
C GLU A 177 -10.76 8.72 8.41
N ILE A 178 -11.87 8.23 7.85
CA ILE A 178 -11.88 7.24 6.77
C ILE A 178 -11.72 7.98 5.46
N LYS A 179 -10.68 7.63 4.68
CA LYS A 179 -10.32 8.34 3.44
C LYS A 179 -10.31 7.37 2.26
N PHE A 180 -10.73 7.82 1.09
CA PHE A 180 -10.81 7.03 -0.14
C PHE A 180 -10.10 7.74 -1.28
N LYS A 181 -9.32 7.01 -2.06
CA LYS A 181 -8.64 7.47 -3.28
C LYS A 181 -8.84 6.44 -4.38
N ASP A 182 -9.11 6.88 -5.61
CA ASP A 182 -9.22 6.01 -6.79
C ASP A 182 -10.23 4.85 -6.66
N VAL A 183 -11.37 5.07 -5.98
CA VAL A 183 -12.46 4.09 -5.82
C VAL A 183 -13.79 4.59 -6.38
N ILE A 184 -14.71 3.67 -6.67
CA ILE A 184 -16.10 3.98 -7.05
C ILE A 184 -16.96 3.95 -5.79
N LEU A 185 -17.45 5.13 -5.37
CA LEU A 185 -18.35 5.27 -4.24
C LEU A 185 -19.75 4.74 -4.55
N PRO A 186 -20.55 4.36 -3.53
CA PRO A 186 -21.94 3.98 -3.75
C PRO A 186 -22.79 5.21 -4.14
N GLU A 187 -23.83 5.00 -4.94
CA GLU A 187 -24.62 6.09 -5.56
C GLU A 187 -25.16 7.11 -4.56
N HIS A 188 -25.53 6.70 -3.35
CA HIS A 188 -26.05 7.60 -2.31
C HIS A 188 -24.99 8.60 -1.82
N LEU A 189 -23.70 8.25 -1.89
CA LEU A 189 -22.59 9.14 -1.54
C LEU A 189 -22.08 9.95 -2.75
N GLN A 190 -22.39 9.53 -3.97
CA GLN A 190 -22.01 10.26 -5.19
C GLN A 190 -22.78 11.58 -5.34
N LYS A 191 -24.00 11.69 -4.77
CA LYS A 191 -24.86 12.88 -4.89
C LYS A 191 -24.27 14.16 -4.30
N GLY A 192 -23.22 14.08 -3.48
CA GLY A 192 -22.50 15.22 -2.91
C GLY A 192 -21.17 15.57 -3.61
N LEU A 193 -20.71 14.75 -4.57
CA LEU A 193 -19.50 15.05 -5.34
C LEU A 193 -19.84 16.14 -6.36
N ARG A 194 -19.27 17.33 -6.16
CA ARG A 194 -19.32 18.35 -7.21
C ARG A 194 -18.65 17.78 -8.45
N ALA A 195 -19.36 17.82 -9.59
CA ALA A 195 -18.75 17.62 -10.89
C ALA A 195 -17.51 18.52 -11.00
N GLU A 196 -16.45 18.00 -11.62
CA GLU A 196 -15.24 18.76 -11.92
C GLU A 196 -15.68 20.07 -12.59
N ILE A 197 -15.52 21.19 -11.87
CA ILE A 197 -15.91 22.49 -12.41
C ILE A 197 -14.81 22.86 -13.39
N GLU A 198 -15.03 22.60 -14.68
CA GLU A 198 -14.30 23.30 -15.72
C GLU A 198 -14.56 24.80 -15.53
N TYR A 199 -13.53 25.52 -15.08
CA TYR A 199 -13.54 26.96 -15.04
C TYR A 199 -13.59 27.47 -16.49
N LYS A 200 -14.81 27.66 -17.01
CA LYS A 200 -15.03 28.55 -18.15
C LYS A 200 -14.85 29.95 -17.60
N GLY A 201 -13.63 30.49 -17.73
CA GLY A 201 -13.27 31.81 -17.21
C GLY A 201 -14.39 32.80 -17.48
N ALA A 202 -15.04 33.26 -16.41
CA ALA A 202 -15.88 34.44 -16.52
C ALA A 202 -14.96 35.63 -16.56
N ASP A 203 -15.19 36.54 -17.50
CA ASP A 203 -14.54 37.85 -17.57
C ASP A 203 -15.08 38.69 -16.40
N LEU A 204 -14.66 38.31 -15.20
CA LEU A 204 -14.80 39.09 -13.98
C LEU A 204 -13.65 40.08 -14.08
N ASP A 205 -13.97 41.33 -14.39
CA ASP A 205 -13.13 42.52 -14.57
C ASP A 205 -12.17 42.76 -13.36
N ILE A 206 -11.30 41.78 -13.14
CA ILE A 206 -10.41 41.57 -12.01
C ILE A 206 -9.13 41.03 -12.64
N ASP A 207 -8.08 41.84 -12.64
CA ASP A 207 -6.74 41.45 -13.11
C ASP A 207 -6.17 40.35 -12.18
N VAL A 208 -6.49 39.09 -12.46
CA VAL A 208 -5.90 37.96 -11.75
C VAL A 208 -4.54 37.67 -12.37
N ASN A 209 -3.48 37.78 -11.57
CA ASN A 209 -2.14 37.40 -11.99
C ASN A 209 -2.09 35.90 -12.34
N ILE A 210 -2.11 35.60 -13.65
CA ILE A 210 -2.23 34.27 -14.23
C ILE A 210 -1.16 33.32 -13.68
N ILE A 211 0.08 33.79 -13.54
CA ILE A 211 1.21 32.98 -13.06
C ILE A 211 1.00 32.56 -11.60
N ASN A 212 0.46 33.45 -10.77
CA ASN A 212 0.16 33.14 -9.37
C ASN A 212 -1.06 32.23 -9.25
N ALA A 213 -2.07 32.41 -10.11
CA ALA A 213 -3.23 31.52 -10.17
C ALA A 213 -2.83 30.10 -10.60
N GLU A 214 -1.95 29.95 -11.60
CA GLU A 214 -1.41 28.66 -12.01
C GLU A 214 -0.56 27.99 -10.93
N LYS A 215 0.30 28.77 -10.23
CA LYS A 215 1.07 28.25 -9.09
C LYS A 215 0.16 27.80 -7.97
N LEU A 216 -0.87 28.58 -7.64
CA LEU A 216 -1.86 28.22 -6.64
C LEU A 216 -2.62 26.96 -7.06
N HIS A 217 -3.05 26.87 -8.32
CA HIS A 217 -3.70 25.69 -8.87
C HIS A 217 -2.81 24.45 -8.73
N LYS A 218 -1.55 24.53 -9.15
CA LYS A 218 -0.58 23.42 -9.01
C LYS A 218 -0.37 23.03 -7.54
N ILE A 219 -0.28 23.99 -6.62
CA ILE A 219 -0.15 23.73 -5.18
C ILE A 219 -1.42 23.07 -4.62
N VAL A 220 -2.60 23.51 -5.06
CA VAL A 220 -3.88 22.90 -4.68
C VAL A 220 -3.96 21.47 -5.23
N GLN A 221 -3.61 21.24 -6.49
CA GLN A 221 -3.56 19.90 -7.05
C GLN A 221 -2.56 19.00 -6.29
N SER A 222 -1.33 19.46 -6.06
CA SER A 222 -0.28 18.62 -5.45
C SER A 222 -0.47 18.36 -3.95
N LYS A 223 -1.13 19.25 -3.20
CA LYS A 223 -1.26 19.14 -1.75
C LYS A 223 -2.65 18.71 -1.28
N PHE A 224 -3.63 18.73 -2.16
CA PHE A 224 -5.03 18.55 -1.78
C PHE A 224 -5.73 17.47 -2.67
N LEU A 225 -5.39 17.25 -3.95
CA LEU A 225 -6.16 16.34 -4.83
C LEU A 225 -6.05 14.81 -4.63
N ASP A 226 -5.56 14.32 -3.50
CA ASP A 226 -5.33 12.89 -3.35
C ASP A 226 -6.53 12.07 -2.87
N PHE A 227 -7.48 12.62 -2.10
CA PHE A 227 -8.59 11.82 -1.55
C PHE A 227 -9.97 12.45 -1.86
N ILE A 228 -10.97 11.60 -2.08
CA ILE A 228 -12.35 11.92 -2.52
C ILE A 228 -13.02 12.99 -1.62
N TYR A 229 -12.64 13.05 -0.33
CA TYR A 229 -13.20 13.96 0.68
C TYR A 229 -12.92 15.44 0.47
N ASP A 230 -11.99 15.76 -0.43
CA ASP A 230 -11.26 16.99 -0.25
C ASP A 230 -11.98 18.22 -0.82
N SER A 231 -13.02 18.10 -1.65
CA SER A 231 -13.71 19.28 -2.20
C SER A 231 -14.49 20.12 -1.16
N GLU A 232 -15.30 19.51 -0.29
CA GLU A 232 -16.05 20.24 0.74
C GLU A 232 -15.18 20.61 1.96
N CYS A 233 -14.25 19.75 2.35
CA CYS A 233 -13.33 20.01 3.46
C CYS A 233 -12.29 21.09 3.11
N ARG A 234 -11.86 21.18 1.84
CA ARG A 234 -11.08 22.31 1.30
C ARG A 234 -11.76 23.63 1.57
N THR A 235 -13.06 23.77 1.27
CA THR A 235 -13.73 25.06 1.40
C THR A 235 -13.77 25.56 2.84
N ARG A 236 -13.91 24.67 3.84
CA ARG A 236 -13.80 25.06 5.25
C ARG A 236 -12.38 25.36 5.67
N ASN A 237 -11.42 24.48 5.40
CA ASN A 237 -10.04 24.68 5.85
C ASN A 237 -9.35 25.87 5.12
N LEU A 238 -9.69 26.11 3.85
CA LEU A 238 -9.34 27.35 3.15
C LEU A 238 -10.06 28.54 3.75
N LYS A 239 -11.37 28.46 4.04
CA LYS A 239 -12.10 29.57 4.68
C LYS A 239 -11.51 29.90 6.05
N ASP A 240 -11.16 28.91 6.85
CA ASP A 240 -10.58 29.10 8.19
C ASP A 240 -9.14 29.64 8.11
N LYS A 241 -8.33 29.19 7.14
CA LYS A 241 -7.00 29.77 6.86
C LYS A 241 -7.05 31.16 6.25
N VAL A 242 -7.98 31.41 5.33
CA VAL A 242 -8.19 32.74 4.73
C VAL A 242 -8.72 33.69 5.79
N ASN A 243 -9.64 33.26 6.65
CA ASN A 243 -10.11 34.05 7.78
C ASN A 243 -8.99 34.33 8.78
N SER A 244 -8.10 33.38 9.08
CA SER A 244 -6.96 33.64 9.98
C SER A 244 -5.93 34.61 9.39
N ILE A 245 -5.75 34.61 8.07
CA ILE A 245 -4.93 35.59 7.35
C ILE A 245 -5.61 36.97 7.34
N ILE A 246 -6.92 37.03 7.09
CA ILE A 246 -7.69 38.29 7.07
C ILE A 246 -7.78 38.90 8.48
N LEU A 247 -8.01 38.09 9.53
CA LEU A 247 -8.05 38.52 10.92
C LEU A 247 -6.70 38.99 11.45
N SER A 248 -5.58 38.44 10.96
CA SER A 248 -4.24 38.93 11.29
C SER A 248 -3.86 40.20 10.52
N SER A 249 -4.58 40.52 9.45
CA SER A 249 -4.48 41.79 8.71
C SER A 249 -5.48 42.85 9.13
N ASN A 250 -6.14 42.71 10.29
CA ASN A 250 -6.72 43.88 10.98
C ASN A 250 -5.58 44.79 11.46
N ILE A 251 -5.01 45.51 10.50
CA ILE A 251 -4.29 46.75 10.72
C ILE A 251 -5.28 47.65 11.46
N ASP A 252 -4.90 47.93 12.69
CA ASP A 252 -5.56 48.78 13.65
C ASP A 252 -5.82 50.16 13.00
N LEU A 253 -7.03 50.41 12.51
CA LEU A 253 -7.45 51.73 11.99
C LEU A 253 -7.81 52.69 13.14
N ARG A 254 -7.08 52.63 14.25
CA ARG A 254 -7.17 53.61 15.33
C ARG A 254 -5.79 54.18 15.60
N VAL A 255 -5.75 55.51 15.74
CA VAL A 255 -4.63 56.39 16.10
C VAL A 255 -3.83 56.87 14.87
N ARG A 256 -3.65 58.16 14.56
CA ARG A 256 -4.17 59.47 15.02
C ARG A 256 -3.50 60.53 14.12
N THR A 257 -4.28 61.55 13.74
CA THR A 257 -3.94 62.98 13.65
C THR A 257 -2.81 63.53 12.75
N ASN A 258 -3.22 64.55 11.99
CA ASN A 258 -2.58 65.86 11.74
C ASN A 258 -1.40 65.96 10.75
N LYS A 259 -1.69 66.53 9.57
CA LYS A 259 -1.43 67.95 9.27
C LYS A 259 -2.21 68.41 8.05
#